data_AF-A0A2L0P0C0-F1
#
_entry.id   AF-A0A2L0P0C0-F1
#
_cell.length_a   1.000
_cell.length_b   1.000
_cell.length_c   1.000
_cell.angle_alpha   90.00
_cell.angle_beta   90.00
_cell.angle_gamma   90.00
#
_symmetry.space_group_name_H-M   'P 1'
#
loop_
_entity.id
_entity.type
_entity.pdbx_description
1 polymer ?
#
loop_
_entity_poly.entity_id
_entity_poly.type
_entity_poly.pdbx_seq_one_letter_code
_entity_poly.pdbx_strand_id
1 'polypeptide(L)'
;HDAGTYDVKTKTGGPNGSIRHEEELAHGANNGLKKAIEFCEEVKAKCPKISYADLYQLAGVVAVEVTGGPTIDFVPGRRDSNVCPREGRLPDAKQGVPHLRDIFYRMGVSDKDIVALSGG
;
A
#
# COMPACT_ATOMS: atom_id res chain seq x y z
N HIS A 1 -0.50 2.63 1.62
CA HIS A 1 -1.51 3.14 0.69
C HIS A 1 -1.77 2.15 -0.45
N ASP A 2 -0.76 1.76 -1.23
CA ASP A 2 -0.88 0.76 -2.33
C ASP A 2 -1.67 -0.50 -1.91
N ALA A 3 -1.24 -1.17 -0.83
CA ALA A 3 -1.91 -2.36 -0.32
C ALA A 3 -3.34 -2.14 0.23
N GLY A 4 -3.62 -0.93 0.74
CA GLY A 4 -4.85 -0.61 1.47
C GLY A 4 -6.10 -0.53 0.60
N THR A 5 -5.93 -0.51 -0.72
CA THR A 5 -7.03 -0.42 -1.69
C THR A 5 -7.67 -1.78 -2.00
N TYR A 6 -7.15 -2.87 -1.43
CA TYR A 6 -7.66 -4.22 -1.67
C TYR A 6 -9.12 -4.38 -1.21
N ASP A 7 -9.86 -5.14 -2.00
CA ASP A 7 -11.21 -5.59 -1.68
C ASP A 7 -11.32 -7.10 -1.89
N VAL A 8 -11.57 -7.84 -0.81
CA VAL A 8 -11.64 -9.30 -0.80
C VAL A 8 -12.81 -9.85 -1.64
N LYS A 9 -13.90 -9.09 -1.78
CA LYS A 9 -15.10 -9.54 -2.52
C LYS A 9 -14.87 -9.46 -4.01
N THR A 10 -14.30 -8.35 -4.48
CA THR A 10 -14.08 -8.11 -5.91
C THR A 10 -12.70 -8.54 -6.41
N LYS A 11 -11.77 -8.80 -5.49
CA LYS A 11 -10.35 -9.09 -5.77
C LYS A 11 -9.68 -7.99 -6.60
N THR A 12 -10.05 -6.73 -6.33
CA THR A 12 -9.52 -5.54 -7.01
C THR A 12 -8.69 -4.68 -6.06
N GLY A 13 -7.80 -3.86 -6.62
CA GLY A 13 -6.84 -3.06 -5.84
C GLY A 13 -5.76 -3.92 -5.19
N GLY A 14 -5.15 -3.40 -4.13
CA GLY A 14 -4.11 -4.09 -3.36
C GLY A 14 -2.69 -3.81 -3.85
N PRO A 15 -1.69 -4.51 -3.29
CA PRO A 15 -0.27 -4.21 -3.48
C PRO A 15 0.20 -4.64 -4.87
N ASN A 16 -0.12 -3.85 -5.89
CA ASN A 16 0.08 -4.19 -7.29
C ASN A 16 0.79 -3.06 -8.06
N GLY A 17 1.30 -2.05 -7.34
CA GLY A 17 2.06 -0.95 -7.92
C GLY A 17 1.23 0.05 -8.72
N SER A 18 -0.11 -0.08 -8.78
CA SER A 18 -0.97 0.87 -9.50
C SER A 18 -0.92 2.28 -8.90
N ILE A 19 -0.50 2.43 -7.65
CA ILE A 19 -0.30 3.72 -6.97
C ILE A 19 0.66 4.67 -7.69
N ARG A 20 1.46 4.17 -8.64
CA ARG A 20 2.37 5.00 -9.46
C ARG A 20 1.67 5.83 -10.53
N HIS A 21 0.45 5.46 -10.90
CA HIS A 21 -0.30 6.11 -11.97
C HIS A 21 -0.89 7.43 -11.49
N GLU A 22 -0.97 8.42 -12.38
CA GLU A 22 -1.46 9.75 -12.07
C GLU A 22 -2.89 9.75 -11.51
N GLU A 23 -3.75 8.86 -12.02
CA GLU A 23 -5.13 8.69 -11.53
C GLU A 23 -5.17 8.33 -10.04
N GLU A 24 -4.41 7.33 -9.60
CA GLU A 24 -4.41 6.91 -8.19
C GLU A 24 -3.62 7.90 -7.32
N LEU A 25 -2.59 8.55 -7.85
CA LEU A 25 -1.87 9.63 -7.16
C LEU A 25 -2.73 10.86 -6.90
N ALA A 26 -3.71 11.14 -7.76
CA ALA A 26 -4.63 12.25 -7.62
C ALA A 26 -5.68 12.04 -6.51
N HIS A 27 -5.82 10.82 -5.98
CA HIS A 27 -6.69 10.57 -4.84
C HIS A 27 -6.27 11.42 -3.64
N GLY A 28 -7.22 12.07 -2.96
CA GLY A 28 -6.96 12.99 -1.86
C GLY A 28 -6.21 12.33 -0.69
N ALA A 29 -6.44 11.04 -0.44
CA ALA A 29 -5.72 10.26 0.56
C ALA A 29 -4.25 9.99 0.19
N ASN A 30 -3.86 10.12 -1.08
CA ASN A 30 -2.49 9.87 -1.57
C ASN A 30 -1.66 11.15 -1.74
N ASN A 31 -2.19 12.30 -1.32
CA ASN A 31 -1.49 13.58 -1.40
C ASN A 31 -0.10 13.51 -0.75
N GLY A 32 0.93 13.82 -1.54
CA GLY A 32 2.34 13.80 -1.12
C GLY A 32 3.12 12.53 -1.50
N LEU A 33 2.46 11.43 -1.87
CA LEU A 33 3.13 10.17 -2.20
C LEU A 33 3.97 10.21 -3.48
N LYS A 34 3.76 11.21 -4.36
CA LYS A 34 4.58 11.39 -5.56
C LYS A 34 6.09 11.44 -5.24
N LYS A 35 6.48 12.10 -4.15
CA LYS A 35 7.89 12.16 -3.71
C LYS A 35 8.44 10.77 -3.34
N ALA A 36 7.63 9.94 -2.70
CA ALA A 36 8.03 8.58 -2.34
C ALA A 36 8.21 7.68 -3.58
N ILE A 37 7.37 7.86 -4.60
CA ILE A 37 7.53 7.17 -5.89
C ILE A 37 8.81 7.64 -6.58
N GLU A 38 9.09 8.94 -6.61
CA GLU A 38 10.32 9.48 -7.19
C GLU A 38 11.58 8.86 -6.55
N PHE A 39 11.62 8.69 -5.22
CA PHE A 39 12.72 7.96 -4.57
C PHE A 39 12.79 6.48 -5.00
N CYS A 40 11.65 5.82 -5.17
CA CYS A 40 11.61 4.45 -5.65
C CYS A 40 12.07 4.34 -7.12
N GLU A 41 11.83 5.33 -7.97
CA GLU A 41 12.29 5.33 -9.37
C GLU A 41 13.82 5.26 -9.48
N GLU A 42 14.55 5.91 -8.57
CA GLU A 42 16.02 5.82 -8.53
C GLU A 42 16.52 4.39 -8.29
N VAL A 43 15.82 3.64 -7.43
CA VAL A 43 16.12 2.23 -7.15
C VAL A 43 15.66 1.37 -8.32
N LYS A 44 14.46 1.61 -8.85
CA LYS A 44 13.90 0.91 -10.00
C LYS A 44 14.82 0.97 -11.22
N ALA A 45 15.41 2.14 -11.49
CA ALA A 45 16.35 2.33 -12.59
C ALA A 45 17.58 1.41 -12.48
N LYS A 46 18.05 1.13 -11.26
CA LYS A 46 19.17 0.22 -10.99
C LYS A 46 18.74 -1.25 -10.97
N CYS A 47 17.46 -1.52 -10.70
CA CYS A 47 16.90 -2.85 -10.56
C CYS A 47 15.73 -3.10 -11.54
N PRO A 48 15.92 -3.01 -12.87
CA PRO A 48 14.81 -2.97 -13.83
C PRO A 48 13.91 -4.22 -13.81
N LYS A 49 14.44 -5.37 -13.35
CA LYS A 49 13.74 -6.66 -13.31
C LYS A 49 12.69 -6.79 -12.21
N ILE A 50 12.78 -6.02 -11.12
CA ILE A 50 11.79 -6.08 -10.03
C ILE A 50 10.49 -5.43 -10.52
N SER A 51 9.31 -5.94 -10.16
CA SER A 51 8.06 -5.21 -10.42
C SER A 51 7.99 -3.96 -9.53
N TYR A 52 7.25 -2.93 -9.94
CA TYR A 52 6.94 -1.80 -9.05
C TYR A 52 6.18 -2.28 -7.82
N ALA A 53 5.27 -3.24 -8.00
CA ALA A 53 4.52 -3.86 -6.93
C ALA A 53 5.44 -4.46 -5.85
N ASP A 54 6.44 -5.26 -6.24
CA ASP A 54 7.40 -5.81 -5.28
C ASP A 54 8.33 -4.74 -4.70
N LEU A 55 8.76 -3.77 -5.52
CA LEU A 55 9.63 -2.68 -5.06
C LEU A 55 8.98 -1.87 -3.94
N TYR A 56 7.72 -1.47 -4.08
CA TYR A 56 7.02 -0.66 -3.08
C TYR A 56 6.78 -1.43 -1.78
N GLN A 57 6.44 -2.71 -1.86
CA GLN A 57 6.27 -3.53 -0.67
C GLN A 57 7.61 -3.79 0.02
N LEU A 58 8.69 -4.03 -0.74
CA LEU A 58 10.03 -4.18 -0.20
C LEU A 58 10.52 -2.88 0.46
N ALA A 59 10.25 -1.72 -0.14
CA ALA A 59 10.57 -0.42 0.45
C ALA A 59 9.89 -0.23 1.82
N GLY A 60 8.62 -0.64 1.95
CA GLY A 60 7.91 -0.65 3.23
C GLY A 60 8.54 -1.57 4.28
N VAL A 61 8.89 -2.80 3.90
CA VAL A 61 9.59 -3.76 4.78
C VAL A 61 10.92 -3.18 5.28
N VAL A 62 11.74 -2.67 4.37
CA VAL A 62 13.05 -2.08 4.70
C VAL A 62 12.90 -0.83 5.57
N ALA A 63 11.87 0.00 5.35
CA ALA A 63 11.62 1.18 6.17
C ALA A 63 11.31 0.83 7.64
N VAL A 64 10.57 -0.26 7.87
CA VAL A 64 10.31 -0.76 9.24
C VAL A 64 11.60 -1.30 9.86
N GLU A 65 12.36 -2.10 9.13
CA GLU A 65 13.59 -2.73 9.65
C GLU A 65 14.68 -1.69 9.98
N VAL A 66 14.92 -0.72 9.09
CA VAL A 66 15.98 0.29 9.28
C VAL A 66 15.68 1.26 10.43
N THR A 67 14.41 1.39 10.83
CA THR A 67 13.99 2.20 11.98
C THR A 67 14.01 1.40 13.30
N GLY A 68 14.49 0.17 13.30
CA GLY A 68 14.58 -0.70 14.48
C GLY A 68 13.31 -1.51 14.76
N GLY A 69 12.38 -1.55 13.81
CA GLY A 69 11.19 -2.38 13.87
C GLY A 69 11.48 -3.88 13.67
N PRO A 70 10.44 -4.72 13.67
CA PRO A 70 10.60 -6.15 13.45
C PRO A 70 11.02 -6.47 12.02
N THR A 71 11.72 -7.58 11.83
CA THR A 71 11.91 -8.18 10.50
C THR A 71 10.57 -8.71 9.99
N ILE A 72 10.21 -8.32 8.77
CA ILE A 72 8.98 -8.74 8.09
C ILE A 72 9.39 -9.62 6.90
N ASP A 73 8.87 -10.84 6.85
CA ASP A 73 9.14 -11.76 5.74
C ASP A 73 8.64 -11.19 4.41
N PHE A 74 9.54 -11.10 3.43
CA PHE A 74 9.23 -10.63 2.10
C PHE A 74 9.17 -11.79 1.10
N VAL A 75 8.02 -11.95 0.45
CA VAL A 75 7.83 -12.90 -0.66
C VAL A 75 7.70 -12.13 -1.97
N PRO A 76 8.61 -12.31 -2.94
CA PRO A 76 8.53 -11.68 -4.26
C PRO A 76 7.52 -12.39 -5.17
N GLY A 77 7.18 -11.76 -6.30
CA GLY A 77 6.35 -12.31 -7.36
C GLY A 77 5.10 -11.50 -7.67
N ARG A 78 4.92 -10.31 -7.08
CA ARG A 78 3.79 -9.43 -7.42
C ARG A 78 3.95 -8.91 -8.84
N ARG A 79 2.82 -8.78 -9.54
CA ARG A 79 2.77 -8.24 -10.90
C ARG A 79 2.22 -6.83 -10.90
N ASP A 80 2.80 -6.00 -11.74
CA ASP A 80 2.35 -4.62 -11.91
C ASP A 80 0.96 -4.58 -12.54
N SER A 81 0.08 -3.78 -11.96
CA SER A 81 -1.24 -3.46 -12.53
C SER A 81 -1.20 -2.12 -13.25
N ASN A 82 -2.00 -2.03 -14.31
CA ASN A 82 -2.36 -0.78 -14.99
C ASN A 82 -3.78 -0.32 -14.67
N VAL A 83 -4.47 -1.04 -13.79
CA VAL A 83 -5.83 -0.72 -13.36
C VAL A 83 -5.77 -0.09 -11.97
N CYS A 84 -6.16 1.17 -11.89
CA CYS A 84 -6.29 1.91 -10.65
C CYS A 84 -7.58 1.50 -9.92
N PRO A 85 -7.55 1.29 -8.59
CA PRO A 85 -8.74 1.14 -7.79
C PRO A 85 -9.50 2.48 -7.71
N ARG A 86 -10.82 2.43 -7.51
CA ARG A 86 -11.60 3.66 -7.25
C ARG A 86 -11.14 4.32 -5.94
N GLU A 87 -11.16 5.65 -5.91
CA GLU A 87 -10.96 6.44 -4.70
C GLU A 87 -11.93 6.06 -3.57
N GLY A 88 -11.56 6.37 -2.33
CA GLY A 88 -12.40 6.18 -1.14
C GLY A 88 -12.23 4.84 -0.45
N ARG A 89 -11.25 4.03 -0.86
CA ARG A 89 -10.92 2.76 -0.22
C ARG A 89 -9.98 2.90 0.99
N LEU A 90 -9.33 4.03 1.17
CA LEU A 90 -8.44 4.27 2.30
C LEU A 90 -9.20 4.86 3.50
N PRO A 91 -8.74 4.63 4.74
CA PRO A 91 -9.42 5.15 5.93
C PRO A 91 -9.36 6.68 6.00
N ASP A 92 -10.35 7.25 6.67
CA ASP A 92 -10.47 8.69 6.90
C ASP A 92 -10.11 8.96 8.36
N ALA A 93 -9.07 9.74 8.57
CA ALA A 93 -8.53 10.05 9.90
C ALA A 93 -9.52 10.82 10.80
N LYS A 94 -10.59 11.41 10.24
CA LYS A 94 -11.62 12.12 11.02
C LYS A 94 -12.72 11.21 11.56
N GLN A 95 -12.71 9.92 11.18
CA GLN A 95 -13.75 8.97 11.56
C GLN A 95 -13.28 8.02 12.67
N GLY A 96 -14.24 7.35 13.31
CA GLY A 96 -14.00 6.47 14.46
C GLY A 96 -13.90 4.98 14.12
N VAL A 97 -13.98 4.16 15.18
CA VAL A 97 -13.84 2.69 15.12
C VAL A 97 -14.76 2.00 14.09
N PRO A 98 -16.05 2.38 13.92
CA PRO A 98 -16.90 1.74 12.91
C PRO A 98 -16.32 1.86 11.50
N HIS A 99 -15.79 3.04 11.14
CA HIS A 99 -15.17 3.29 9.84
C HIS A 99 -13.90 2.45 9.65
N LEU A 100 -13.06 2.36 10.70
CA LEU A 100 -11.87 1.52 10.64
C LEU A 100 -12.24 0.06 10.35
N ARG A 101 -13.22 -0.50 11.06
CA ARG A 101 -13.67 -1.87 10.80
C ARG A 101 -14.20 -2.04 9.39
N ASP A 102 -15.03 -1.13 8.89
CA ASP A 102 -15.57 -1.22 7.52
C ASP A 102 -14.47 -1.24 6.45
N ILE A 103 -13.45 -0.40 6.60
CA ILE A 103 -12.33 -0.32 5.66
C ILE A 103 -11.43 -1.55 5.75
N PHE A 104 -11.02 -1.93 6.95
CA PHE A 104 -10.05 -3.01 7.16
C PHE A 104 -10.67 -4.40 7.00
N TYR A 105 -11.94 -4.60 7.36
CA TYR A 105 -12.64 -5.87 7.08
C TYR A 105 -12.85 -6.08 5.59
N ARG A 106 -13.01 -5.01 4.79
CA ARG A 106 -13.01 -5.13 3.32
C ARG A 106 -11.69 -5.69 2.79
N MET A 107 -10.57 -5.37 3.45
CA MET A 107 -9.25 -5.93 3.12
C MET A 107 -9.07 -7.37 3.59
N GLY A 108 -9.98 -7.87 4.45
CA GLY A 108 -9.90 -9.21 5.04
C GLY A 108 -8.98 -9.30 6.26
N VAL A 109 -8.68 -8.19 6.93
CA VAL A 109 -7.86 -8.20 8.15
C VAL A 109 -8.71 -8.16 9.41
N SER A 110 -8.17 -8.67 10.53
CA SER A 110 -8.87 -8.79 11.80
C SER A 110 -8.75 -7.56 12.70
N ASP A 111 -9.55 -7.46 13.77
CA ASP A 111 -9.40 -6.41 14.80
C ASP A 111 -7.99 -6.37 15.41
N LYS A 112 -7.34 -7.54 15.58
CA LYS A 112 -5.95 -7.61 16.05
C LYS A 112 -5.00 -6.92 15.07
N ASP A 113 -5.19 -7.16 13.77
CA ASP A 113 -4.37 -6.57 12.73
C ASP A 113 -4.60 -5.06 12.63
N ILE A 114 -5.83 -4.59 12.79
CA ILE A 114 -6.15 -3.14 12.83
C ILE A 114 -5.33 -2.45 13.92
N VAL A 115 -5.34 -3.00 15.14
CA VAL A 115 -4.61 -2.42 16.27
C VAL A 115 -3.10 -2.50 16.04
N ALA A 116 -2.59 -3.64 15.58
CA ALA A 116 -1.17 -3.81 15.31
C ALA A 116 -0.65 -2.86 14.21
N LEU A 117 -1.41 -2.70 13.13
CA LEU A 117 -1.06 -1.83 11.99
C LEU A 117 -1.20 -0.34 12.32
N SER A 118 -2.02 0.02 13.32
CA SER A 118 -2.18 1.40 13.77
C SER A 118 -0.96 1.96 14.52
N GLY A 119 -0.01 1.10 14.92
CA GLY A 119 1.25 1.52 15.53
C GLY A 119 2.36 1.91 14.54
N GLY A 120 2.11 1.82 13.24
CA GLY A 120 3.04 2.21 12.17
C GLY A 120 2.89 3.66 11.72
#